data_AF-A0A8X6S609-F1
#
_entry.id   AF-A0A8X6S609-F1
#
_cell.length_a   1.000
_cell.length_b   1.000
_cell.length_c   1.000
_cell.angle_alpha   90.00
_cell.angle_beta   90.00
_cell.angle_gamma   90.00
#
_symmetry.space_group_name_H-M   'P 1'
#
loop_
_entity.id
_entity.type
_entity.pdbx_description
1 polymer ?
#
loop_
_entity_poly.entity_id
_entity_poly.type
_entity_poly.pdbx_seq_one_letter_code
_entity_poly.pdbx_strand_id
1 'polypeptide(L)'
;MGTSCAPYLSTRTLTQLAFDERERYPLASFATLHHFYVDDLLSGAATEKEAVELVWQLKEMMKKKGGFNLRKWQSNREIVIKEVAENKDLKRVQNNEEIKILGIQWNPKSDFFSFSVSLLEERCIYSKRDVLSEIARVFDPLGLLSPCIVFMKILLQELWKLNLEWDEPIPEDLNKQWTTFRKELHLIEKNENTEVCLATFIHST
;
A
#
# COMPACT_ATOMS: atom_id res chain seq x y z
N MET A 1 -15.82 2.25 -18.96
CA MET A 1 -17.10 1.75 -18.40
C MET A 1 -16.77 1.00 -17.13
N GLY A 2 -17.34 1.39 -15.98
CA GLY A 2 -17.20 0.69 -14.71
C GLY A 2 -18.59 0.30 -14.22
N THR A 3 -18.94 -0.98 -14.33
CA THR A 3 -20.16 -1.50 -13.70
C THR A 3 -19.87 -1.67 -12.21
N SER A 4 -20.83 -1.36 -11.35
CA SER A 4 -20.68 -1.42 -9.88
C SER A 4 -20.26 -2.80 -9.35
N CYS A 5 -20.50 -3.86 -10.10
CA CYS A 5 -20.12 -5.24 -9.77
C CYS A 5 -18.74 -5.65 -10.30
N ALA A 6 -18.09 -4.83 -11.15
CA ALA A 6 -16.83 -5.19 -11.79
C ALA A 6 -15.70 -5.54 -10.79
N PRO A 7 -15.52 -4.81 -9.66
CA PRO A 7 -14.50 -5.16 -8.67
C PRO A 7 -14.77 -6.50 -7.99
N TYR A 8 -16.03 -6.78 -7.65
CA TYR A 8 -16.39 -8.07 -7.03
C TYR A 8 -16.14 -9.23 -7.99
N LEU A 9 -16.54 -9.08 -9.25
CA LEU A 9 -16.36 -10.11 -10.26
C LEU A 9 -14.87 -10.37 -10.51
N SER A 10 -14.05 -9.34 -10.70
CA SER A 10 -12.60 -9.51 -10.93
C SER A 10 -11.90 -10.17 -9.74
N THR A 11 -12.16 -9.71 -8.51
CA THR A 11 -11.62 -10.34 -7.31
C THR A 11 -12.07 -11.79 -7.20
N ARG A 12 -13.35 -12.09 -7.47
CA ARG A 12 -13.85 -13.47 -7.38
C ARG A 12 -13.21 -14.40 -8.40
N THR A 13 -12.94 -13.94 -9.63
CA THR A 13 -12.22 -14.75 -10.63
C THR A 13 -10.81 -15.07 -10.18
N LEU A 14 -10.07 -14.11 -9.62
CA LEU A 14 -8.72 -14.33 -9.08
C LEU A 14 -8.75 -15.31 -7.91
N THR A 15 -9.69 -15.13 -6.98
CA THR A 15 -9.89 -16.05 -5.86
C THR A 15 -10.20 -17.46 -6.34
N GLN A 16 -11.08 -17.63 -7.33
CA GLN A 16 -11.43 -18.95 -7.85
C GLN A 16 -10.24 -19.61 -8.54
N LEU A 17 -9.50 -18.87 -9.38
CA LEU A 17 -8.28 -19.34 -10.04
C LEU A 17 -7.25 -19.87 -9.02
N ALA A 18 -7.04 -19.12 -7.93
CA ALA A 18 -6.12 -19.52 -6.87
C ALA A 18 -6.58 -20.78 -6.14
N PHE A 19 -7.89 -20.96 -5.91
CA PHE A 19 -8.41 -22.19 -5.32
C PHE A 19 -8.23 -23.41 -6.24
N ASP A 20 -8.52 -23.24 -7.52
CA ASP A 20 -8.48 -24.32 -8.51
C ASP A 20 -7.05 -24.82 -8.77
N GLU A 21 -6.07 -23.92 -8.74
CA GLU A 21 -4.68 -24.23 -9.09
C GLU A 21 -3.74 -24.31 -7.87
N ARG A 22 -4.28 -24.29 -6.63
CA ARG A 22 -3.52 -24.34 -5.37
C ARG A 22 -2.53 -25.50 -5.24
N GLU A 23 -2.87 -26.65 -5.82
CA GLU A 23 -2.02 -27.85 -5.73
C GLU A 23 -0.82 -27.77 -6.68
N ARG A 24 -0.97 -27.07 -7.80
CA ARG A 24 0.09 -26.92 -8.81
C ARG A 24 0.97 -25.69 -8.57
N TYR A 25 0.37 -24.60 -8.09
CA TYR A 25 1.03 -23.32 -7.86
C TYR A 25 0.75 -22.80 -6.44
N PRO A 26 1.26 -23.46 -5.39
CA PRO A 26 0.92 -23.13 -4.01
C PRO A 26 1.34 -21.72 -3.60
N LEU A 27 2.52 -21.24 -4.01
CA LEU A 27 3.01 -19.90 -3.66
C LEU A 27 2.19 -18.82 -4.35
N ALA A 28 1.93 -18.99 -5.64
CA ALA A 28 1.12 -18.05 -6.41
C ALA A 28 -0.32 -18.00 -5.91
N SER A 29 -0.89 -19.15 -5.55
CA SER A 29 -2.25 -19.24 -5.03
C SER A 29 -2.37 -18.55 -3.68
N PHE A 30 -1.42 -18.78 -2.77
CA PHE A 30 -1.35 -18.09 -1.49
C PHE A 30 -1.25 -16.57 -1.69
N ALA A 31 -0.31 -16.11 -2.52
CA ALA A 31 -0.18 -14.68 -2.81
C ALA A 31 -1.44 -14.10 -3.46
N THR A 32 -2.10 -14.86 -4.34
CA THR A 32 -3.33 -14.39 -5.02
C THR A 32 -4.51 -14.24 -4.06
N LEU A 33 -4.57 -15.07 -3.03
CA LEU A 33 -5.63 -15.01 -2.03
C LEU A 33 -5.41 -13.91 -0.98
N HIS A 34 -4.16 -13.57 -0.68
CA HIS A 34 -3.83 -12.76 0.49
C HIS A 34 -3.13 -11.43 0.19
N HIS A 35 -2.49 -11.30 -0.97
CA HIS A 35 -1.58 -10.18 -1.25
C HIS A 35 -2.09 -9.24 -2.35
N PHE A 36 -3.28 -9.49 -2.92
CA PHE A 36 -3.93 -8.54 -3.82
C PHE A 36 -4.61 -7.43 -3.03
N TYR A 37 -4.30 -6.19 -3.38
CA TYR A 37 -5.08 -5.01 -3.07
C TYR A 37 -5.77 -4.54 -4.35
N VAL A 38 -7.06 -4.86 -4.50
CA VAL A 38 -7.83 -4.60 -5.72
C VAL A 38 -7.14 -5.21 -6.94
N ASP A 39 -6.46 -4.40 -7.76
CA ASP A 39 -5.74 -4.79 -8.96
C ASP A 39 -4.22 -4.87 -8.78
N ASP A 40 -3.68 -4.40 -7.66
CA ASP A 40 -2.25 -4.45 -7.37
C ASP A 40 -1.92 -5.69 -6.52
N LEU A 41 -0.86 -6.43 -6.89
CA LEU A 41 -0.37 -7.56 -6.11
C LEU A 41 0.96 -7.17 -5.48
N LEU A 42 1.00 -7.14 -4.15
CA LEU A 42 2.19 -6.82 -3.36
C LEU A 42 2.59 -8.03 -2.55
N SER A 43 3.53 -8.82 -3.06
CA SER A 43 3.98 -10.03 -2.38
C SER A 43 5.47 -9.95 -2.11
N GLY A 44 5.95 -10.73 -1.15
CA GLY A 44 7.38 -10.89 -0.94
C GLY A 44 7.76 -12.30 -0.54
N ALA A 45 9.06 -12.53 -0.37
CA ALA A 45 9.62 -13.78 0.09
C ALA A 45 10.85 -13.55 0.99
N ALA A 46 11.22 -14.56 1.78
CA ALA A 46 12.36 -14.47 2.69
C ALA A 46 13.70 -14.64 1.97
N THR A 47 13.69 -15.31 0.81
CA THR A 47 14.90 -15.55 0.01
C THR A 47 14.70 -15.17 -1.46
N GLU A 48 15.79 -14.83 -2.15
CA GLU A 48 15.76 -14.56 -3.59
C GLU A 48 15.25 -15.75 -4.41
N LYS A 49 15.56 -16.98 -3.98
CA LYS A 49 15.11 -18.21 -4.63
C LYS A 49 13.59 -18.36 -4.56
N GLU A 50 13.02 -18.19 -3.36
CA GLU A 50 11.56 -18.22 -3.17
C GLU A 50 10.87 -17.09 -3.94
N ALA A 51 11.47 -15.89 -3.98
CA ALA A 51 10.92 -14.77 -4.74
C ALA A 51 10.87 -15.08 -6.25
N VAL A 52 11.94 -15.65 -6.79
CA VAL A 52 12.02 -16.12 -8.19
C VAL A 52 10.98 -17.21 -8.46
N GLU A 53 10.85 -18.19 -7.56
CA GLU A 53 9.86 -19.26 -7.69
C GLU A 53 8.43 -18.71 -7.66
N LEU A 54 8.12 -17.80 -6.72
CA LEU A 54 6.84 -17.14 -6.63
C LEU A 54 6.49 -16.40 -7.93
N VAL A 55 7.44 -15.62 -8.46
CA VAL A 55 7.28 -14.90 -9.75
C VAL A 55 6.97 -15.86 -10.88
N TRP A 56 7.70 -16.98 -10.96
CA TRP A 56 7.47 -18.00 -11.97
C TRP A 56 6.08 -18.63 -11.84
N GLN A 57 5.70 -19.07 -10.64
CA GLN A 57 4.38 -19.65 -10.38
C GLN A 57 3.26 -18.65 -10.71
N LEU A 58 3.41 -17.37 -10.35
CA LEU A 58 2.44 -16.31 -10.65
C LEU A 58 2.28 -16.12 -12.15
N LYS A 59 3.38 -16.02 -12.90
CA LYS A 59 3.34 -15.90 -14.37
C LYS A 59 2.62 -17.08 -15.01
N GLU A 60 2.98 -18.30 -14.61
CA GLU A 60 2.42 -19.51 -15.18
C GLU A 60 0.93 -19.64 -14.87
N MET A 61 0.53 -19.51 -13.61
CA MET A 61 -0.86 -19.60 -13.18
C MET A 61 -1.71 -18.49 -13.82
N MET A 62 -1.28 -17.24 -13.70
CA MET A 62 -2.06 -16.09 -14.20
C MET A 62 -2.19 -16.11 -15.71
N LYS A 63 -1.10 -16.37 -16.45
CA LYS A 63 -1.12 -16.33 -17.92
C LYS A 63 -1.77 -17.57 -18.53
N LYS A 64 -1.37 -18.78 -18.10
CA LYS A 64 -1.80 -20.02 -18.76
C LYS A 64 -3.17 -20.52 -18.29
N LYS A 65 -3.53 -20.26 -17.03
CA LYS A 65 -4.81 -20.74 -16.45
C LYS A 65 -5.83 -19.62 -16.34
N GLY A 66 -5.40 -18.43 -15.92
CA GLY A 66 -6.28 -17.28 -15.75
C GLY A 66 -6.46 -16.39 -16.99
N GLY A 67 -5.55 -16.45 -17.96
CA GLY A 67 -5.51 -15.50 -19.08
C GLY A 67 -5.11 -14.07 -18.68
N PHE A 68 -4.66 -13.86 -17.44
CA PHE A 68 -4.23 -12.57 -16.92
C PHE A 68 -2.75 -12.33 -17.24
N ASN A 69 -2.47 -11.25 -17.97
CA ASN A 69 -1.10 -10.82 -18.22
C ASN A 69 -0.68 -9.78 -17.16
N LEU A 70 0.10 -10.21 -16.17
CA LEU A 70 0.69 -9.34 -15.15
C LEU A 70 1.75 -8.42 -15.75
N ARG A 71 1.68 -7.12 -15.46
CA ARG A 71 2.57 -6.09 -16.03
C ARG A 71 3.24 -5.28 -14.92
N LYS A 72 4.18 -4.42 -15.33
CA LYS A 72 4.85 -3.41 -14.47
C LYS A 72 5.55 -4.01 -13.23
N TRP A 73 6.16 -5.18 -13.38
CA TRP A 73 6.90 -5.85 -12.31
C TRP A 73 8.01 -4.97 -11.74
N GLN A 74 8.03 -4.82 -10.42
CA GLN A 74 9.09 -4.17 -9.65
C GLN A 74 9.63 -5.10 -8.58
N SER A 75 10.91 -4.97 -8.25
CA SER A 75 11.50 -5.64 -7.08
C SER A 75 12.68 -4.85 -6.53
N ASN A 76 12.96 -5.00 -5.24
CA ASN A 76 14.19 -4.52 -4.61
C ASN A 76 15.43 -5.35 -4.98
N ARG A 77 15.26 -6.53 -5.61
CA ARG A 77 16.34 -7.42 -6.02
C ARG A 77 16.46 -7.52 -7.54
N GLU A 78 17.64 -7.21 -8.06
CA GLU A 78 17.91 -7.27 -9.51
C GLU A 78 17.73 -8.68 -10.10
N ILE A 79 18.02 -9.73 -9.33
CA ILE A 79 17.89 -11.13 -9.80
C ILE A 79 16.43 -11.46 -10.16
N VAL A 80 15.48 -10.97 -9.37
CA VAL A 80 14.04 -11.14 -9.60
C VAL A 80 13.62 -10.37 -10.85
N ILE A 81 14.12 -9.15 -11.04
CA ILE A 81 13.84 -8.35 -12.25
C ILE A 81 14.38 -9.03 -13.51
N LYS A 82 15.56 -9.65 -13.46
CA LYS A 82 16.15 -10.35 -14.60
C LYS A 82 15.30 -11.54 -15.05
N GLU A 83 14.88 -12.39 -14.11
CA GLU A 83 13.96 -13.51 -14.38
C GLU A 83 12.65 -13.03 -15.04
N VAL A 84 12.19 -11.86 -14.59
CA VAL A 84 11.00 -11.25 -15.16
C VAL A 84 11.24 -10.83 -16.62
N ALA A 85 12.36 -10.16 -16.90
CA ALA A 85 12.69 -9.49 -18.16
C ALA A 85 13.13 -10.43 -19.29
N GLU A 86 13.63 -11.64 -18.99
CA GLU A 86 13.99 -12.64 -20.02
C GLU A 86 12.78 -13.06 -20.88
N ASN A 87 11.57 -12.85 -20.38
CA ASN A 87 10.35 -12.90 -21.18
C ASN A 87 10.12 -11.53 -21.84
N LYS A 88 10.49 -11.41 -23.12
CA LYS A 88 10.57 -10.23 -24.01
C LYS A 88 9.41 -9.19 -24.01
N ASP A 89 8.35 -9.36 -23.23
CA ASP A 89 7.15 -8.52 -23.22
C ASP A 89 7.12 -7.43 -22.12
N LEU A 90 8.14 -7.39 -21.24
CA LEU A 90 8.10 -6.52 -20.07
C LEU A 90 9.07 -5.36 -20.25
N LYS A 91 8.50 -4.17 -20.53
CA LYS A 91 9.22 -2.91 -20.41
C LYS A 91 9.85 -2.87 -19.02
N ARG A 92 11.19 -2.99 -18.99
CA ARG A 92 12.02 -2.59 -17.87
C ARG A 92 11.52 -1.22 -17.42
N VAL A 93 10.95 -1.13 -16.23
CA VAL A 93 10.95 0.14 -15.50
C VAL A 93 12.34 0.23 -14.88
N GLN A 94 13.34 0.37 -15.75
CA GLN A 94 14.63 0.87 -15.35
C GLN A 94 14.45 2.36 -15.26
N ASN A 95 14.24 2.87 -14.05
CA ASN A 95 14.79 4.15 -13.64
C ASN A 95 14.82 4.18 -12.12
N ASN A 96 15.91 4.75 -11.57
CA ASN A 96 16.15 5.00 -10.14
C ASN A 96 15.17 6.02 -9.54
N GLU A 97 13.96 6.12 -10.09
CA GLU A 97 12.95 7.08 -9.70
C GLU A 97 12.08 6.42 -8.62
N GLU A 98 11.71 7.19 -7.60
CA GLU A 98 10.75 6.76 -6.59
C GLU A 98 9.48 6.26 -7.28
N ILE A 99 9.11 5.01 -6.99
CA ILE A 99 7.97 4.37 -7.63
C ILE A 99 6.77 4.53 -6.70
N LYS A 100 5.61 4.93 -7.25
CA LYS A 100 4.37 4.90 -6.48
C LYS A 100 3.77 3.50 -6.51
N ILE A 101 3.59 2.92 -5.32
CA ILE A 101 2.89 1.66 -5.08
C ILE A 101 1.69 1.97 -4.20
N LEU A 102 0.48 1.61 -4.64
CA LEU A 102 -0.75 1.94 -3.92
C LEU A 102 -0.84 3.43 -3.56
N GLY A 103 -0.24 4.34 -4.34
CA GLY A 103 -0.17 5.77 -4.02
C GLY A 103 0.90 6.20 -3.00
N ILE A 104 1.61 5.27 -2.35
CA ILE A 104 2.77 5.52 -1.45
C ILE A 104 4.05 5.51 -2.29
N GLN A 105 5.04 6.36 -1.96
CA GLN A 105 6.36 6.30 -2.60
C GLN A 105 7.17 5.14 -2.02
N TRP A 106 7.77 4.33 -2.89
CA TRP A 106 8.70 3.27 -2.52
C TRP A 106 10.01 3.43 -3.28
N ASN A 107 11.12 3.26 -2.57
CA ASN A 107 12.45 3.18 -3.16
C ASN A 107 12.90 1.72 -3.18
N PRO A 108 12.91 1.05 -4.36
CA PRO A 108 13.29 -0.36 -4.44
C PRO A 108 14.72 -0.63 -3.99
N LYS A 109 15.65 0.32 -4.13
CA LYS A 109 17.07 0.07 -3.80
C LYS A 109 17.31 -0.01 -2.30
N SER A 110 16.70 0.92 -1.59
CA SER A 110 16.87 1.06 -0.16
C SER A 110 15.77 0.33 0.63
N ASP A 111 14.71 -0.09 -0.05
CA ASP A 111 13.54 -0.78 0.51
C ASP A 111 12.76 0.02 1.56
N PHE A 112 12.72 1.34 1.35
CA PHE A 112 11.99 2.27 2.21
C PHE A 112 10.72 2.75 1.53
N PHE A 113 9.67 2.85 2.33
CA PHE A 113 8.49 3.62 1.98
C PHE A 113 8.64 5.07 2.47
N SER A 114 8.18 6.00 1.65
CA SER A 114 8.06 7.41 1.97
C SER A 114 6.60 7.80 1.89
N PHE A 115 6.11 8.43 2.96
CA PHE A 115 4.75 8.94 3.06
C PHE A 115 4.78 10.45 2.85
N SER A 116 3.87 10.96 2.02
CA SER A 116 3.64 12.39 1.92
C SER A 116 2.52 12.76 2.89
N VAL A 117 2.85 13.56 3.91
CA VAL A 117 1.85 14.03 4.86
C VAL A 117 1.49 15.45 4.50
N SER A 118 0.39 15.62 3.78
CA SER A 118 -0.14 16.94 3.43
C SER A 118 -0.89 17.56 4.61
N LEU A 119 -0.17 18.30 5.44
CA LEU A 119 -0.73 19.04 6.57
C LEU A 119 -1.28 20.42 6.17
N LEU A 120 -2.31 20.91 6.90
CA LEU A 120 -2.75 22.29 6.77
C LEU A 120 -1.66 23.25 7.30
N GLU A 121 -1.76 24.53 6.94
CA GLU A 121 -0.93 25.57 7.54
C GLU A 121 -1.00 25.54 9.07
N GLU A 122 0.13 25.74 9.75
CA GLU A 122 0.20 25.70 11.21
C GLU A 122 -0.68 26.81 11.81
N ARG A 123 -1.57 26.41 12.71
CA ARG A 123 -2.48 27.31 13.44
C ARG A 123 -2.20 27.24 14.93
N CYS A 124 -2.46 28.35 15.63
CA CYS A 124 -2.41 28.37 17.09
C CYS A 124 -3.54 27.57 17.73
N ILE A 125 -4.72 27.52 17.08
CA ILE A 125 -5.91 26.84 17.60
C ILE A 125 -6.58 26.11 16.44
N TYR A 126 -6.82 24.81 16.62
CA TYR A 126 -7.53 23.97 15.66
C TYR A 126 -9.00 23.80 16.05
N SER A 127 -9.84 23.60 15.05
CA SER A 127 -11.23 23.16 15.23
C SER A 127 -11.36 21.65 15.04
N LYS A 128 -12.50 21.07 15.46
CA LYS A 128 -12.83 19.67 15.18
C LYS A 128 -12.79 19.35 13.68
N ARG A 129 -13.23 20.30 12.83
CA ARG A 129 -13.18 20.17 11.37
C ARG A 129 -11.74 20.10 10.86
N ASP A 130 -10.85 20.94 11.38
CA ASP A 130 -9.45 20.96 10.94
C ASP A 130 -8.77 19.62 11.25
N VAL A 131 -8.92 19.13 12.49
CA VAL A 131 -8.37 17.84 12.93
C VAL A 131 -8.89 16.70 12.04
N LEU A 132 -10.21 16.60 11.84
CA LEU A 132 -10.78 15.57 10.98
C LEU A 132 -10.27 15.67 9.53
N SER A 133 -10.16 16.89 9.01
CA SER A 133 -9.71 17.13 7.64
C SER A 133 -8.28 16.62 7.42
N GLU A 134 -7.39 16.79 8.40
CA GLU A 134 -6.02 16.28 8.33
C GLU A 134 -5.93 14.78 8.50
N ILE A 135 -6.67 14.20 9.43
CA ILE A 135 -6.75 12.74 9.59
C ILE A 135 -7.20 12.09 8.28
N ALA A 136 -8.16 12.70 7.58
CA ALA A 136 -8.65 12.20 6.29
C ALA A 136 -7.63 12.32 5.13
N ARG A 137 -6.58 13.15 5.27
CA ARG A 137 -5.50 13.25 4.28
C ARG A 137 -4.41 12.18 4.45
N VAL A 138 -4.37 11.52 5.61
CA VAL A 138 -3.40 10.46 5.88
C VAL A 138 -3.88 9.19 5.17
N PHE A 139 -3.16 8.82 4.11
CA PHE A 139 -3.47 7.65 3.31
C PHE A 139 -2.50 6.51 3.62
N ASP A 140 -3.03 5.41 4.15
CA ASP A 140 -2.25 4.25 4.59
C ASP A 140 -2.92 2.94 4.15
N PRO A 141 -2.85 2.58 2.86
CA PRO A 141 -3.40 1.33 2.36
C PRO A 141 -2.70 0.07 2.91
N LEU A 142 -1.47 0.21 3.41
CA LEU A 142 -0.67 -0.92 3.93
C LEU A 142 -0.77 -1.09 5.45
N GLY A 143 -1.38 -0.15 6.16
CA GLY A 143 -1.47 -0.17 7.61
C GLY A 143 -0.15 0.13 8.32
N LEU A 144 0.84 0.67 7.61
CA LEU A 144 2.18 0.97 8.14
C LEU A 144 2.13 2.10 9.18
N LEU A 145 1.24 3.07 8.97
CA LEU A 145 1.00 4.20 9.87
C LEU A 145 -0.10 3.89 10.90
N SER A 146 -0.47 2.62 11.09
CA SER A 146 -1.54 2.21 12.02
C SER A 146 -1.39 2.81 13.42
N PRO A 147 -0.21 2.82 14.08
CA PRO A 147 -0.05 3.42 15.40
C PRO A 147 -0.42 4.92 15.41
N CYS A 148 0.01 5.65 14.39
CA CYS A 148 -0.27 7.07 14.22
C CYS A 148 -1.76 7.33 13.97
N ILE A 149 -2.38 6.51 13.10
CA ILE A 149 -3.81 6.60 12.79
C ILE A 149 -4.66 6.26 14.02
N VAL A 150 -4.24 5.29 14.83
CA VAL A 150 -4.93 4.94 16.08
C VAL A 150 -4.91 6.13 17.04
N PHE A 151 -3.75 6.75 17.24
CA PHE A 151 -3.64 7.96 18.07
C PHE A 151 -4.54 9.09 17.56
N MET A 152 -4.50 9.37 16.26
CA MET A 152 -5.38 10.34 15.61
C MET A 152 -6.87 10.03 15.86
N LYS A 153 -7.27 8.76 15.75
CA LYS A 153 -8.66 8.33 15.96
C LYS A 153 -9.10 8.41 17.42
N ILE A 154 -8.19 8.17 18.37
CA ILE A 154 -8.45 8.36 19.80
C ILE A 154 -8.73 9.84 20.09
N LEU A 155 -7.87 10.75 19.64
CA LEU A 155 -8.09 12.19 19.77
C LEU A 155 -9.41 12.63 19.11
N LEU A 156 -9.68 12.14 17.90
CA LEU A 156 -10.94 12.42 17.22
C LEU A 156 -12.14 11.94 18.04
N GLN A 157 -12.07 10.76 18.65
CA GLN A 157 -13.12 10.24 19.53
C GLN A 157 -13.33 11.12 20.77
N GLU A 158 -12.27 11.66 21.37
CA GLU A 158 -12.36 12.59 22.50
C GLU A 158 -13.07 13.88 22.08
N LEU A 159 -12.72 14.45 20.92
CA LEU A 159 -13.40 15.63 20.38
C LEU A 159 -14.90 15.38 20.14
N TRP A 160 -15.28 14.17 19.70
CA TRP A 160 -16.69 13.81 19.55
C TRP A 160 -17.43 13.74 20.88
N LYS A 161 -16.79 13.24 21.95
CA LYS A 161 -17.39 13.14 23.29
C LYS A 161 -17.67 14.51 23.91
N LEU A 162 -16.90 15.52 23.54
CA LEU A 162 -17.08 16.89 24.01
C LEU A 162 -18.28 17.62 23.37
N ASN A 163 -18.91 17.02 22.35
CA ASN A 163 -20.06 17.58 21.64
C ASN A 163 -19.83 19.02 21.12
N LEU A 164 -18.60 19.30 20.65
CA LEU A 164 -18.23 20.58 20.04
C LEU A 164 -18.92 20.77 18.69
N GLU A 165 -19.15 22.00 18.27
CA GLU A 165 -19.51 22.31 16.89
C GLU A 165 -18.31 22.10 15.94
N TRP A 166 -18.56 22.10 14.63
CA TRP A 166 -17.52 21.78 13.63
C TRP A 166 -16.33 22.74 13.65
N ASP A 167 -16.61 24.04 13.70
CA ASP A 167 -15.63 25.13 13.60
C ASP A 167 -15.31 25.74 14.98
N GLU A 168 -15.80 25.12 16.05
CA GLU A 168 -15.51 25.51 17.43
C GLU A 168 -14.06 25.15 17.80
N PRO A 169 -13.33 26.02 18.52
CA PRO A 169 -11.97 25.73 18.97
C PRO A 169 -11.95 24.54 19.94
N ILE A 170 -11.01 23.63 19.73
CA ILE A 170 -10.83 22.49 20.63
C ILE A 170 -10.18 22.94 21.96
N PRO A 171 -10.42 22.24 23.09
CA PRO A 171 -9.81 22.56 24.38
C PRO A 171 -8.29 22.64 24.32
N GLU A 172 -7.71 23.50 25.14
CA GLU A 172 -6.27 23.80 25.12
C GLU A 172 -5.39 22.55 25.27
N ASP A 173 -5.78 21.62 26.13
CA ASP A 173 -5.02 20.38 26.36
C ASP A 173 -5.01 19.48 25.12
N LEU A 174 -6.15 19.35 24.43
CA LEU A 174 -6.24 18.58 23.18
C LEU A 174 -5.54 19.30 22.02
N ASN A 175 -5.60 20.62 21.99
CA ASN A 175 -4.90 21.44 21.01
C ASN A 175 -3.37 21.30 21.14
N LYS A 176 -2.85 21.27 22.38
CA LYS A 176 -1.44 20.99 22.66
C LYS A 176 -1.05 19.59 22.20
N GLN A 177 -1.83 18.57 22.56
CA GLN A 177 -1.57 17.19 22.14
C GLN A 177 -1.56 17.05 20.61
N TRP A 178 -2.56 17.63 19.93
CA TRP A 178 -2.63 17.64 18.47
C TRP A 178 -1.42 18.34 17.84
N THR A 179 -1.07 19.52 18.34
CA THR A 179 0.06 20.31 17.81
C THR A 179 1.39 19.58 17.97
N THR A 180 1.62 18.93 19.12
CA THR A 180 2.82 18.12 19.34
C THR A 180 2.88 16.96 18.37
N PHE A 181 1.79 16.20 18.25
CA PHE A 181 1.72 15.07 17.34
C PHE A 181 1.89 15.48 15.87
N ARG A 182 1.29 16.59 15.43
CA ARG A 182 1.52 17.14 14.08
C ARG A 182 3.00 17.40 13.79
N LYS A 183 3.75 17.93 14.76
CA LYS A 183 5.19 18.19 14.61
C LYS A 183 6.00 16.90 14.48
N GLU A 184 5.61 15.87 15.22
CA GLU A 184 6.23 14.55 15.12
C GLU A 184 5.86 13.82 13.83
N LEU A 185 4.69 14.12 13.24
CA LEU A 185 4.23 13.48 12.01
C LEU A 185 5.16 13.72 10.82
N HIS A 186 5.89 14.84 10.79
CA HIS A 186 6.95 15.10 9.81
C HIS A 186 8.12 14.11 9.90
N LEU A 187 8.31 13.44 11.04
CA LEU A 187 9.35 12.41 11.18
C LEU A 187 9.02 11.16 10.35
N ILE A 188 7.73 10.91 10.07
CA ILE A 188 7.26 9.77 9.28
C ILE A 188 7.56 9.94 7.79
N GLU A 189 7.70 11.18 7.33
CA GLU A 189 8.17 11.44 5.95
C GLU A 189 9.61 10.91 5.74
N LYS A 190 10.31 10.54 6.81
CA LYS A 190 11.63 9.92 6.79
C LYS A 190 11.61 8.52 7.40
N ASN A 191 11.63 7.53 6.52
CA ASN A 191 12.15 6.18 6.71
C ASN A 191 11.31 5.24 7.59
N GLU A 192 10.42 4.47 6.96
CA GLU A 192 10.05 3.15 7.48
C GLU A 192 10.73 2.05 6.66
N ASN A 193 11.51 1.24 7.35
CA ASN A 193 12.25 0.11 6.78
C ASN A 193 11.33 -1.11 6.78
N THR A 194 11.04 -1.67 5.62
CA THR A 194 10.35 -2.96 5.51
C THR A 194 11.36 -4.00 5.09
N GLU A 195 11.76 -4.89 6.00
CA GLU A 195 12.68 -6.00 5.69
C GLU A 195 11.96 -7.13 4.93
N VAL A 196 11.46 -6.86 3.72
CA VAL A 196 10.81 -7.89 2.90
C VAL A 196 11.29 -7.75 1.45
N CYS A 197 11.68 -8.85 0.80
CA CYS A 197 11.93 -8.84 -0.64
C CYS A 197 10.61 -8.60 -1.38
N LEU A 198 10.19 -7.34 -1.52
CA LEU A 198 8.95 -6.95 -2.16
C LEU A 198 9.07 -7.16 -3.67
N ALA A 199 8.10 -7.87 -4.21
CA ALA A 199 7.79 -7.95 -5.63
C ALA A 199 6.38 -7.37 -5.80
N THR A 200 6.32 -6.21 -6.43
CA THR A 200 5.07 -5.48 -6.62
C THR A 200 4.66 -5.52 -8.09
N PHE A 201 3.38 -5.78 -8.33
CA PHE A 201 2.78 -5.86 -9.65
C PHE A 201 1.59 -4.92 -9.73
N ILE A 202 1.40 -4.33 -10.90
CA ILE A 202 0.27 -3.43 -11.17
C ILE A 202 -0.55 -4.03 -12.31
N HIS A 203 -1.78 -4.46 -12.02
CA HIS A 203 -2.76 -4.88 -13.04
C HIS A 203 -3.65 -3.70 -13.45
N SER A 204 -3.12 -2.74 -14.21
CA SER A 204 -4.01 -1.74 -14.82
C SER A 204 -4.71 -2.35 -16.04
N THR A 205 -6.02 -2.56 -15.96
CA THR A 205 -6.93 -2.83 -17.10
C THR A 205 -6.88 -1.73 -18.14
#